data_AF-A0A8J6ZLT1-F1
#
_entry.id   AF-A0A8J6ZLT1-F1
#
_cell.length_a   1.000
_cell.length_b   1.000
_cell.length_c   1.000
_cell.angle_alpha   90.00
_cell.angle_beta   90.00
_cell.angle_gamma   90.00
#
_symmetry.space_group_name_H-M   'P 1'
#
loop_
_entity.id
_entity.type
_entity.pdbx_description
1 polymer ?
#
loop_
_entity_poly.entity_id
_entity_poly.type
_entity_poly.pdbx_seq_one_letter_code
_entity_poly.pdbx_strand_id
1 'polypeptide(L)'
;MIQLEQPLNHQTKLTPLLKNKSTFRGLFIAIFIISVWLISLVFLILVDISKLNFWICILIPWQAFLYTGLFITSHDAMHGLVFPQNSKINHLIGRLSLSLYALLPYQKLLTKHWLHHRNPASQIDPDFHDGKHKSFWAWYCNFMINYWSWGQMIAITLSYQFANRILHIPHENLILFWVFPSLLSSLQLFYFGTFIPHSEPIRGYVQPHCAQTIDCPTWLSFITCYHFGYHKEHHEYPHVPWWQLPGIHKKIK
;
A
#
# COMPACT_ATOMS: atom_id res chain seq x y z
N MET A 1 -7.01 15.84 -15.96
CA MET A 1 -6.85 14.56 -15.24
C MET A 1 -5.95 13.56 -15.98
N ILE A 2 -6.02 13.46 -17.31
CA ILE A 2 -5.20 12.54 -18.14
C ILE A 2 -3.67 12.82 -18.04
N GLN A 3 -3.26 14.06 -17.78
CA GLN A 3 -1.85 14.47 -17.72
C GLN A 3 -1.08 14.00 -16.47
N LEU A 4 -1.78 13.54 -15.43
CA LEU A 4 -1.15 12.98 -14.23
C LEU A 4 -0.74 11.51 -14.40
N GLU A 5 -1.35 10.80 -15.35
CA GLU A 5 -1.19 9.35 -15.58
C GLU A 5 -0.08 9.01 -16.60
N GLN A 6 0.61 10.01 -17.18
CA GLN A 6 1.65 9.74 -18.19
C GLN A 6 3.02 9.44 -17.53
N PRO A 7 3.62 8.27 -17.78
CA PRO A 7 5.00 8.00 -17.38
C PRO A 7 6.00 8.87 -18.17
N LEU A 8 7.15 9.15 -17.56
CA LEU A 8 8.26 9.87 -18.18
C LEU A 8 8.70 9.17 -19.48
N ASN A 9 8.94 9.99 -20.51
CA ASN A 9 9.05 9.64 -21.93
C ASN A 9 10.29 8.79 -22.33
N HIS A 10 10.91 8.06 -21.40
CA HIS A 10 12.16 7.30 -21.62
C HIS A 10 11.96 5.77 -21.74
N GLN A 11 10.74 5.29 -21.95
CA GLN A 11 10.38 3.86 -21.79
C GLN A 11 10.42 3.00 -23.07
N THR A 12 11.06 3.45 -24.15
CA THR A 12 10.96 2.81 -25.48
C THR A 12 11.85 1.57 -25.72
N LYS A 13 12.61 1.06 -24.75
CA LYS A 13 13.53 -0.07 -24.98
C LYS A 13 13.15 -1.44 -24.37
N LEU A 14 12.07 -1.55 -23.58
CA LEU A 14 11.62 -2.85 -23.03
C LEU A 14 10.20 -3.28 -23.42
N THR A 15 9.55 -2.53 -24.31
CA THR A 15 8.16 -2.72 -24.75
C THR A 15 7.79 -4.08 -25.37
N PRO A 16 8.70 -4.98 -25.81
CA PRO A 16 8.29 -6.32 -26.24
C PRO A 16 8.20 -7.35 -25.09
N LEU A 17 8.80 -7.10 -23.92
CA LEU A 17 9.08 -8.17 -22.94
C LEU A 17 7.92 -8.55 -22.01
N LEU A 18 6.82 -7.79 -22.01
CA LEU A 18 5.63 -8.05 -21.18
C LEU A 18 4.36 -8.33 -21.99
N LYS A 19 4.47 -8.51 -23.31
CA LYS A 19 3.33 -8.50 -24.25
C LYS A 19 2.45 -9.76 -24.24
N ASN A 20 2.50 -10.60 -23.21
CA ASN A 20 1.63 -11.78 -23.14
C ASN A 20 1.34 -12.23 -21.70
N LYS A 21 0.71 -11.37 -20.91
CA LYS A 21 0.15 -11.76 -19.61
C LYS A 21 -1.33 -11.44 -19.58
N SER A 22 -2.13 -12.41 -19.11
CA SER A 22 -3.59 -12.30 -19.01
C SER A 22 -4.01 -10.95 -18.46
N THR A 23 -4.71 -10.21 -19.30
CA THR A 23 -5.48 -8.98 -19.02
C THR A 23 -6.20 -9.00 -17.67
N PHE A 24 -6.69 -10.17 -17.26
CA PHE A 24 -7.52 -10.34 -16.07
C PHE A 24 -6.73 -10.71 -14.81
N ARG A 25 -5.43 -10.98 -14.91
CA ARG A 25 -4.64 -11.47 -13.77
C ARG A 25 -4.59 -10.45 -12.63
N GLY A 26 -4.38 -9.17 -12.93
CA GLY A 26 -4.37 -8.11 -11.92
C GLY A 26 -5.72 -7.97 -11.22
N LEU A 27 -6.80 -7.97 -11.99
CA LEU A 27 -8.16 -7.91 -11.48
C LEU A 27 -8.49 -9.12 -10.60
N PHE A 28 -8.10 -10.32 -11.02
CA PHE A 28 -8.28 -11.53 -10.22
C PHE A 28 -7.53 -11.45 -8.88
N ILE A 29 -6.27 -11.00 -8.88
CA ILE A 29 -5.47 -10.83 -7.66
C ILE A 29 -6.13 -9.79 -6.74
N ALA A 30 -6.59 -8.66 -7.28
CA ALA A 30 -7.27 -7.63 -6.51
C ALA A 30 -8.56 -8.15 -5.84
N ILE A 31 -9.42 -8.84 -6.62
CA ILE A 31 -10.64 -9.46 -6.09
C ILE A 31 -10.29 -10.49 -5.00
N PHE A 32 -9.29 -11.34 -5.24
CA PHE A 32 -8.86 -12.34 -4.27
C PHE A 32 -8.41 -11.69 -2.95
N ILE A 33 -7.55 -10.67 -2.99
CA ILE A 33 -7.08 -9.97 -1.80
C ILE A 33 -8.25 -9.33 -1.04
N ILE A 34 -9.13 -8.63 -1.74
CA ILE A 34 -10.31 -7.97 -1.13
C ILE A 34 -11.24 -9.01 -0.48
N SER A 35 -11.51 -10.12 -1.18
CA SER A 35 -12.37 -11.19 -0.67
C SER A 35 -11.76 -11.88 0.56
N VAL A 36 -10.47 -12.23 0.52
CA VAL A 36 -9.79 -12.86 1.67
C VAL A 36 -9.76 -11.92 2.87
N TRP A 37 -9.45 -10.63 2.64
CA TRP A 37 -9.52 -9.61 3.69
C TRP A 37 -10.92 -9.50 4.31
N LEU A 38 -11.96 -9.44 3.49
CA LEU A 38 -13.34 -9.28 3.96
C LEU A 38 -13.81 -10.50 4.73
N ILE A 39 -13.58 -11.70 4.19
CA ILE A 39 -13.94 -12.97 4.85
C ILE A 39 -13.21 -13.08 6.18
N SER A 40 -11.90 -12.81 6.19
CA SER A 40 -11.08 -12.84 7.41
C SER A 40 -11.59 -11.83 8.44
N LEU A 41 -11.84 -10.58 8.05
CA LEU A 41 -12.32 -9.56 8.96
C LEU A 41 -13.69 -9.91 9.53
N VAL A 42 -14.65 -10.30 8.69
CA VAL A 42 -16.01 -10.67 9.13
C VAL A 42 -15.96 -11.85 10.11
N PHE A 43 -15.16 -12.87 9.83
CA PHE A 43 -14.97 -13.99 10.76
C PHE A 43 -14.39 -13.50 12.10
N LEU A 44 -13.31 -12.71 12.06
CA LEU A 44 -12.60 -12.27 13.26
C LEU A 44 -13.40 -11.28 14.12
N ILE A 45 -14.26 -10.45 13.53
CA ILE A 45 -15.09 -9.54 14.31
C ILE A 45 -16.31 -10.23 14.93
N LEU A 46 -16.72 -11.39 14.41
CA LEU A 46 -17.89 -12.14 14.89
C LEU A 46 -17.52 -13.32 15.80
N VAL A 47 -16.26 -13.76 15.80
CA VAL A 47 -15.81 -14.88 16.64
C VAL A 47 -15.75 -14.48 18.11
N ASP A 48 -16.11 -15.42 18.98
CA ASP A 48 -15.90 -15.30 20.42
C ASP A 48 -14.39 -15.35 20.74
N ILE A 49 -13.83 -14.22 21.15
CA ILE A 49 -12.38 -14.05 21.40
C ILE A 49 -11.88 -15.00 22.49
N SER A 50 -12.72 -15.36 23.46
CA SER A 50 -12.33 -16.27 24.54
C SER A 50 -11.90 -17.65 24.03
N LYS A 51 -12.31 -18.03 22.82
CA LYS A 51 -11.96 -19.30 22.17
C LYS A 51 -10.65 -19.25 21.38
N LEU A 52 -10.14 -18.05 21.07
CA LEU A 52 -8.95 -17.90 20.24
C LEU A 52 -7.65 -18.16 21.01
N ASN A 53 -7.61 -17.91 22.32
CA ASN A 53 -6.42 -18.13 23.16
C ASN A 53 -5.13 -17.55 22.52
N PHE A 54 -4.09 -18.37 22.32
CA PHE A 54 -2.82 -17.95 21.73
C PHE A 54 -2.92 -17.60 20.24
N TRP A 55 -3.99 -18.01 19.53
CA TRP A 55 -4.14 -17.75 18.09
C TRP A 55 -4.24 -16.25 17.78
N ILE A 56 -4.66 -15.42 18.75
CA ILE A 56 -4.74 -13.96 18.59
C ILE A 56 -3.39 -13.37 18.13
N CYS A 57 -2.27 -13.88 18.66
CA CYS A 57 -0.92 -13.43 18.29
C CYS A 57 -0.57 -13.70 16.83
N ILE A 58 -1.25 -14.64 16.17
CA ILE A 58 -1.06 -14.98 14.75
C ILE A 58 -2.09 -14.26 13.89
N LEU A 59 -3.34 -14.18 14.36
CA LEU A 59 -4.45 -13.60 13.62
C LEU A 59 -4.33 -12.08 13.45
N ILE A 60 -3.73 -11.38 14.42
CA ILE A 60 -3.47 -9.94 14.32
C ILE A 60 -2.48 -9.62 13.18
N PRO A 61 -1.25 -10.19 13.15
CA PRO A 61 -0.33 -10.02 12.02
C PRO A 61 -0.91 -10.48 10.69
N TRP A 62 -1.65 -11.59 10.67
CA TRP A 62 -2.35 -12.07 9.48
C TRP A 62 -3.32 -11.01 8.94
N GLN A 63 -4.16 -10.44 9.80
CA GLN A 63 -5.10 -9.41 9.39
C GLN A 63 -4.38 -8.14 8.94
N ALA A 64 -3.28 -7.75 9.60
CA ALA A 64 -2.45 -6.62 9.20
C ALA A 64 -1.81 -6.83 7.82
N PHE A 65 -1.34 -8.05 7.53
CA PHE A 65 -0.83 -8.43 6.21
C PHE A 65 -1.91 -8.32 5.11
N LEU A 66 -3.16 -8.68 5.42
CA LEU A 66 -4.28 -8.50 4.49
C LEU A 66 -4.63 -7.02 4.27
N TYR A 67 -4.55 -6.19 5.31
CA TYR A 67 -4.66 -4.74 5.17
C TYR A 67 -3.57 -4.17 4.27
N THR A 68 -2.32 -4.62 4.43
CA THR A 68 -1.21 -4.21 3.56
C THR A 68 -1.54 -4.56 2.10
N GLY A 69 -2.13 -5.74 1.86
CA GLY A 69 -2.61 -6.16 0.54
C GLY A 69 -3.67 -5.24 -0.06
N LEU A 70 -4.62 -4.72 0.73
CA LEU A 70 -5.59 -3.73 0.26
C LEU A 70 -4.90 -2.46 -0.24
N PHE A 71 -3.93 -1.94 0.53
CA PHE A 71 -3.21 -0.73 0.14
C PHE A 71 -2.39 -0.96 -1.13
N ILE A 72 -1.67 -2.07 -1.21
CA ILE A 72 -0.90 -2.46 -2.40
C ILE A 72 -1.81 -2.63 -3.64
N THR A 73 -3.01 -3.20 -3.45
CA THR A 73 -4.02 -3.27 -4.53
C THR A 73 -4.43 -1.89 -5.01
N SER A 74 -4.64 -0.94 -4.08
CA SER A 74 -4.93 0.43 -4.47
C SER A 74 -3.75 1.13 -5.13
N HIS A 75 -2.53 0.86 -4.69
CA HIS A 75 -1.33 1.41 -5.29
C HIS A 75 -1.20 0.95 -6.75
N ASP A 76 -1.33 -0.34 -7.03
CA ASP A 76 -1.29 -0.87 -8.40
C ASP A 76 -2.44 -0.30 -9.26
N ALA A 77 -3.60 -0.03 -8.65
CA ALA A 77 -4.70 0.66 -9.32
C ALA A 77 -4.34 2.13 -9.69
N MET A 78 -3.58 2.84 -8.86
CA MET A 78 -3.10 4.20 -9.18
C MET A 78 -2.18 4.23 -10.40
N HIS A 79 -1.48 3.12 -10.68
CA HIS A 79 -0.66 2.90 -11.89
C HIS A 79 -1.44 2.28 -13.06
N GLY A 80 -2.73 1.97 -12.89
CA GLY A 80 -3.54 1.35 -13.93
C GLY A 80 -3.28 -0.15 -14.15
N LEU A 81 -2.64 -0.83 -13.19
CA LEU A 81 -2.14 -2.20 -13.35
C LEU A 81 -3.14 -3.29 -12.98
N VAL A 82 -4.20 -2.95 -12.24
CA VAL A 82 -5.25 -3.92 -11.88
C VAL A 82 -5.99 -4.37 -13.13
N PHE A 83 -6.39 -3.44 -14.00
CA PHE A 83 -7.05 -3.76 -15.26
C PHE A 83 -6.66 -2.76 -16.37
N PRO A 84 -5.53 -2.99 -17.08
CA PRO A 84 -4.94 -2.02 -18.01
C PRO A 84 -5.86 -1.52 -19.14
N GLN A 85 -6.90 -2.28 -19.48
CA GLN A 85 -7.82 -2.00 -20.57
C GLN A 85 -8.88 -0.96 -20.21
N ASN A 86 -9.11 -0.71 -18.91
CA ASN A 86 -10.11 0.25 -18.48
C ASN A 86 -9.70 0.94 -17.17
N SER A 87 -9.24 2.19 -17.28
CA SER A 87 -8.84 3.01 -16.14
C SER A 87 -9.97 3.22 -15.12
N LYS A 88 -11.24 3.21 -15.54
CA LYS A 88 -12.39 3.33 -14.63
C LYS A 88 -12.45 2.17 -13.64
N ILE A 89 -12.10 0.95 -14.09
CA ILE A 89 -12.08 -0.23 -13.22
C ILE A 89 -10.94 -0.11 -12.20
N ASN A 90 -9.76 0.37 -12.61
CA ASN A 90 -8.67 0.65 -11.67
C ASN A 90 -9.12 1.66 -10.61
N HIS A 91 -9.64 2.82 -11.02
CA HIS A 91 -10.10 3.85 -10.09
C HIS A 91 -11.21 3.36 -9.14
N LEU A 92 -12.10 2.47 -9.61
CA LEU A 92 -13.11 1.82 -8.77
C LEU A 92 -12.47 0.89 -7.72
N ILE A 93 -11.60 -0.02 -8.16
CA ILE A 93 -10.95 -1.00 -7.27
C ILE A 93 -10.03 -0.30 -6.26
N GLY A 94 -9.27 0.70 -6.69
CA GLY A 94 -8.42 1.48 -5.80
C GLY A 94 -9.22 2.24 -4.76
N ARG A 95 -10.32 2.88 -5.16
CA ARG A 95 -11.24 3.54 -4.22
C ARG A 95 -11.84 2.56 -3.23
N LEU A 96 -12.35 1.41 -3.70
CA LEU A 96 -12.90 0.37 -2.84
C LEU A 96 -11.85 -0.10 -1.82
N SER A 97 -10.64 -0.41 -2.28
CA SER A 97 -9.57 -0.94 -1.42
C SER A 97 -9.17 0.06 -0.32
N LEU A 98 -9.03 1.36 -0.66
CA LEU A 98 -8.76 2.41 0.33
C LEU A 98 -9.93 2.71 1.26
N SER A 99 -11.16 2.59 0.74
CA SER A 99 -12.37 2.71 1.56
C SER A 99 -12.41 1.61 2.62
N LEU A 100 -12.15 0.36 2.23
CA LEU A 100 -12.08 -0.79 3.14
C LEU A 100 -10.89 -0.69 4.11
N TYR A 101 -9.76 -0.14 3.67
CA TYR A 101 -8.57 0.03 4.50
C TYR A 101 -8.84 0.96 5.69
N ALA A 102 -9.26 2.21 5.43
CA ALA A 102 -9.55 3.20 6.46
C ALA A 102 -10.33 4.41 5.91
N LEU A 103 -11.24 4.23 4.97
CA LEU A 103 -11.98 5.34 4.35
C LEU A 103 -11.05 6.43 3.75
N LEU A 104 -9.88 6.03 3.25
CA LEU A 104 -8.87 6.95 2.74
C LEU A 104 -9.31 7.61 1.42
N PRO A 105 -9.09 8.93 1.24
CA PRO A 105 -9.51 9.64 0.04
C PRO A 105 -8.63 9.30 -1.18
N TYR A 106 -9.11 8.38 -2.02
CA TYR A 106 -8.36 7.86 -3.18
C TYR A 106 -7.76 8.93 -4.09
N GLN A 107 -8.51 9.98 -4.42
CA GLN A 107 -8.00 11.03 -5.31
C GLN A 107 -6.82 11.81 -4.70
N LYS A 108 -6.84 12.04 -3.38
CA LYS A 108 -5.74 12.70 -2.67
C LYS A 108 -4.49 11.83 -2.70
N LEU A 109 -4.64 10.53 -2.41
CA LEU A 109 -3.52 9.59 -2.46
C LEU A 109 -2.95 9.46 -3.86
N LEU A 110 -3.80 9.31 -4.90
CA LEU A 110 -3.36 9.24 -6.29
C LEU A 110 -2.52 10.46 -6.70
N THR A 111 -2.99 11.67 -6.38
CA THR A 111 -2.24 12.90 -6.70
C THR A 111 -0.89 12.95 -5.99
N LYS A 112 -0.86 12.63 -4.68
CA LYS A 112 0.36 12.64 -3.88
C LYS A 112 1.36 11.57 -4.31
N HIS A 113 0.86 10.38 -4.63
CA HIS A 113 1.64 9.26 -5.16
C HIS A 113 2.37 9.64 -6.45
N TRP A 114 1.68 10.28 -7.40
CA TRP A 114 2.34 10.77 -8.62
C TRP A 114 3.30 11.94 -8.36
N LEU A 115 3.02 12.78 -7.36
CA LEU A 115 3.93 13.86 -6.96
C LEU A 115 5.26 13.29 -6.42
N HIS A 116 5.17 12.25 -5.59
CA HIS A 116 6.30 11.47 -5.09
C HIS A 116 7.13 10.86 -6.22
N HIS A 117 6.51 10.11 -7.15
CA HIS A 117 7.22 9.51 -8.28
C HIS A 117 7.94 10.53 -9.19
N ARG A 118 7.42 11.75 -9.30
CA ARG A 118 7.98 12.79 -10.18
C ARG A 118 9.10 13.58 -9.52
N ASN A 119 9.07 13.72 -8.20
CA ASN A 119 10.00 14.57 -7.46
C ASN A 119 10.52 13.86 -6.20
N PRO A 120 11.02 12.62 -6.29
CA PRO A 120 11.37 11.84 -5.11
C PRO A 120 12.54 12.49 -4.37
N ALA A 121 12.50 12.42 -3.04
CA ALA A 121 13.49 13.03 -2.14
C ALA A 121 13.65 14.56 -2.31
N SER A 122 12.54 15.26 -2.56
CA SER A 122 12.50 16.72 -2.68
C SER A 122 11.58 17.36 -1.62
N GLN A 123 11.62 18.69 -1.50
CA GLN A 123 10.75 19.43 -0.55
C GLN A 123 9.25 19.35 -0.88
N ILE A 124 8.91 18.99 -2.12
CA ILE A 124 7.51 18.83 -2.57
C ILE A 124 7.07 17.36 -2.59
N ASP A 125 7.97 16.43 -2.28
CA ASP A 125 7.66 15.02 -2.14
C ASP A 125 6.83 14.80 -0.86
N PRO A 126 5.56 14.36 -0.95
CA PRO A 126 4.74 14.13 0.23
C PRO A 126 5.24 12.98 1.12
N ASP A 127 6.08 12.11 0.57
CA ASP A 127 6.61 10.93 1.24
C ASP A 127 8.00 11.19 1.82
N PHE A 128 8.63 12.31 1.47
CA PHE A 128 9.91 12.70 2.04
C PHE A 128 9.76 13.26 3.45
N HIS A 129 10.82 13.14 4.24
CA HIS A 129 10.85 13.77 5.55
C HIS A 129 10.81 15.31 5.39
N ASP A 130 10.57 16.04 6.48
CA ASP A 130 10.41 17.51 6.49
C ASP A 130 11.70 18.31 6.23
N GLY A 131 12.71 17.70 5.60
CA GLY A 131 14.04 18.26 5.38
C GLY A 131 14.92 18.38 6.63
N LYS A 132 14.38 18.19 7.84
CA LYS A 132 15.09 18.42 9.12
C LYS A 132 15.17 17.16 9.98
N HIS A 133 14.05 16.48 10.18
CA HIS A 133 13.91 15.35 11.08
C HIS A 133 13.87 14.03 10.30
N LYS A 134 15.02 13.33 10.28
CA LYS A 134 15.19 12.04 9.58
C LYS A 134 14.85 10.82 10.45
N SER A 135 14.57 11.00 11.74
CA SER A 135 14.24 9.89 12.64
C SER A 135 12.91 9.23 12.23
N PHE A 136 12.83 7.91 12.37
CA PHE A 136 11.66 7.11 11.98
C PHE A 136 10.32 7.70 12.45
N TRP A 137 10.19 8.00 13.75
CA TRP A 137 8.92 8.47 14.32
C TRP A 137 8.52 9.87 13.84
N ALA A 138 9.45 10.81 13.77
CA ALA A 138 9.16 12.16 13.26
C ALA A 138 8.71 12.12 11.79
N TRP A 139 9.39 11.31 10.97
CA TRP A 139 9.03 11.14 9.57
C TRP A 139 7.67 10.43 9.42
N TYR A 140 7.42 9.37 10.19
CA TYR A 140 6.11 8.71 10.19
C TYR A 140 4.98 9.68 10.53
N CYS A 141 5.14 10.51 11.57
CA CYS A 141 4.14 11.52 11.92
C CYS A 141 3.90 12.54 10.79
N ASN A 142 4.97 13.05 10.17
CA ASN A 142 4.87 13.96 9.02
C ASN A 142 4.12 13.30 7.85
N PHE A 143 4.46 12.05 7.53
CA PHE A 143 3.79 11.25 6.52
C PHE A 143 2.29 11.11 6.82
N MET A 144 1.92 10.72 8.04
CA MET A 144 0.51 10.54 8.40
C MET A 144 -0.28 11.85 8.32
N ILE A 145 0.28 12.97 8.76
CA ILE A 145 -0.33 14.31 8.64
C ILE A 145 -0.60 14.66 7.17
N ASN A 146 0.33 14.32 6.28
CA ASN A 146 0.20 14.55 4.86
C ASN A 146 -1.01 13.79 4.26
N TYR A 147 -1.33 12.59 4.75
CA TYR A 147 -2.35 11.75 4.15
C TYR A 147 -3.71 11.82 4.84
N TRP A 148 -3.76 12.02 6.15
CA TRP A 148 -5.02 12.07 6.90
C TRP A 148 -5.88 13.31 6.64
N SER A 149 -7.15 13.19 7.04
CA SER A 149 -8.11 14.28 7.03
C SER A 149 -9.07 14.15 8.21
N TRP A 150 -9.53 15.28 8.76
CA TRP A 150 -10.48 15.28 9.87
C TRP A 150 -11.80 14.59 9.52
N GLY A 151 -12.30 14.78 8.29
CA GLY A 151 -13.52 14.13 7.83
C GLY A 151 -13.42 12.60 7.82
N GLN A 152 -12.27 12.05 7.40
CA GLN A 152 -12.01 10.62 7.47
C GLN A 152 -12.00 10.09 8.91
N MET A 153 -11.34 10.80 9.83
CA MET A 153 -11.29 10.39 11.25
C MET A 153 -12.66 10.38 11.89
N ILE A 154 -13.49 11.38 11.60
CA ILE A 154 -14.89 11.41 12.02
C ILE A 154 -15.65 10.21 11.43
N ALA A 155 -15.49 9.94 10.13
CA ALA A 155 -16.19 8.84 9.46
C ALA A 155 -15.82 7.46 10.07
N ILE A 156 -14.52 7.17 10.27
CA ILE A 156 -14.07 5.93 10.92
C ILE A 156 -14.66 5.82 12.33
N THR A 157 -14.65 6.91 13.09
CA THR A 157 -15.20 6.94 14.46
C THR A 157 -16.69 6.62 14.44
N LEU A 158 -17.46 7.22 13.53
CA LEU A 158 -18.88 6.92 13.37
C LEU A 158 -19.11 5.46 12.94
N SER A 159 -18.31 4.93 12.02
CA SER A 159 -18.38 3.52 11.61
C SER A 159 -18.08 2.57 12.77
N TYR A 160 -17.10 2.89 13.63
CA TYR A 160 -16.80 2.14 14.84
C TYR A 160 -17.96 2.17 15.84
N GLN A 161 -18.51 3.35 16.11
CA GLN A 161 -19.65 3.49 17.00
C GLN A 161 -20.89 2.75 16.46
N PHE A 162 -21.11 2.79 15.14
CA PHE A 162 -22.18 2.04 14.49
C PHE A 162 -21.99 0.52 14.63
N ALA A 163 -20.80 0.00 14.32
CA ALA A 163 -20.49 -1.42 14.45
C ALA A 163 -20.67 -1.92 15.89
N ASN A 164 -20.22 -1.14 16.88
CA ASN A 164 -20.35 -1.53 18.28
C ASN A 164 -21.78 -1.39 18.82
N ARG A 165 -22.45 -0.25 18.56
CA ARG A 165 -23.74 0.06 19.21
C ARG A 165 -24.95 -0.49 18.48
N ILE A 166 -24.87 -0.63 17.15
CA ILE A 166 -26.00 -1.06 16.31
C ILE A 166 -25.84 -2.51 15.89
N LEU A 167 -24.63 -2.92 15.49
CA LEU A 167 -24.36 -4.32 15.13
C LEU A 167 -23.94 -5.19 16.33
N HIS A 168 -23.80 -4.57 17.51
CA HIS A 168 -23.43 -5.24 18.76
C HIS A 168 -22.11 -6.03 18.68
N ILE A 169 -21.18 -5.59 17.83
CA ILE A 169 -19.85 -6.20 17.71
C ILE A 169 -19.02 -5.78 18.93
N PRO A 170 -18.40 -6.72 19.68
CA PRO A 170 -17.64 -6.38 20.87
C PRO A 170 -16.47 -5.43 20.59
N HIS A 171 -16.21 -4.53 21.54
CA HIS A 171 -15.07 -3.60 21.49
C HIS A 171 -13.73 -4.31 21.28
N GLU A 172 -13.52 -5.43 21.98
CA GLU A 172 -12.28 -6.21 21.90
C GLU A 172 -12.02 -6.70 20.46
N ASN A 173 -13.06 -7.22 19.78
CA ASN A 173 -13.00 -7.65 18.40
C ASN A 173 -12.67 -6.50 17.44
N LEU A 174 -13.36 -5.37 17.59
CA LEU A 174 -13.12 -4.19 16.75
C LEU A 174 -11.70 -3.64 16.96
N ILE A 175 -11.22 -3.58 18.19
CA ILE A 175 -9.88 -3.09 18.48
C ILE A 175 -8.82 -4.06 17.93
N LEU A 176 -8.90 -5.34 18.26
CA LEU A 176 -7.87 -6.32 17.94
C LEU A 176 -7.82 -6.69 16.46
N PHE A 177 -8.96 -6.70 15.76
CA PHE A 177 -9.02 -7.21 14.38
C PHE A 177 -9.35 -6.16 13.31
N TRP A 178 -9.86 -4.99 13.70
CA TRP A 178 -10.16 -3.91 12.74
C TRP A 178 -9.21 -2.72 12.91
N VAL A 179 -9.18 -2.11 14.10
CA VAL A 179 -8.37 -0.90 14.37
C VAL A 179 -6.88 -1.23 14.40
N PHE A 180 -6.46 -2.10 15.31
CA PHE A 180 -5.03 -2.37 15.54
C PHE A 180 -4.31 -2.93 14.31
N PRO A 181 -4.87 -3.90 13.55
CA PRO A 181 -4.20 -4.40 12.34
C PRO A 181 -4.07 -3.34 11.24
N SER A 182 -5.02 -2.42 11.10
CA SER A 182 -4.90 -1.32 10.13
C SER A 182 -3.77 -0.34 10.47
N LEU A 183 -3.53 -0.09 11.77
CA LEU A 183 -2.42 0.73 12.27
C LEU A 183 -1.07 0.00 12.12
N LEU A 184 -1.03 -1.30 12.42
CA LEU A 184 0.17 -2.12 12.18
C LEU A 184 0.52 -2.14 10.69
N SER A 185 -0.48 -2.30 9.83
CA SER A 185 -0.32 -2.23 8.38
C SER A 185 0.21 -0.87 7.93
N SER A 186 -0.20 0.26 8.53
CA SER A 186 0.33 1.57 8.11
C SER A 186 1.78 1.75 8.51
N LEU A 187 2.18 1.25 9.68
CA LEU A 187 3.58 1.22 10.11
C LEU A 187 4.42 0.31 9.20
N GLN A 188 3.90 -0.86 8.83
CA GLN A 188 4.54 -1.81 7.92
C GLN A 188 4.76 -1.20 6.53
N LEU A 189 3.71 -0.63 5.94
CA LEU A 189 3.76 0.07 4.65
C LEU A 189 4.77 1.22 4.68
N PHE A 190 4.72 2.06 5.72
CA PHE A 190 5.65 3.17 5.85
C PHE A 190 7.09 2.67 6.01
N TYR A 191 7.34 1.67 6.86
CA TYR A 191 8.69 1.20 7.12
C TYR A 191 9.35 0.57 5.87
N PHE A 192 8.68 -0.39 5.24
CA PHE A 192 9.23 -1.14 4.11
C PHE A 192 8.99 -0.47 2.75
N GLY A 193 7.95 0.34 2.62
CA GLY A 193 7.57 1.01 1.38
C GLY A 193 8.01 2.46 1.28
N THR A 194 8.39 3.12 2.38
CA THR A 194 8.79 4.53 2.38
C THR A 194 10.12 4.77 3.09
N PHE A 195 10.18 4.51 4.40
CA PHE A 195 11.30 4.87 5.27
C PHE A 195 12.62 4.24 4.82
N ILE A 196 12.70 2.91 4.74
CA ILE A 196 13.93 2.24 4.27
C ILE A 196 14.27 2.64 2.82
N PRO A 197 13.37 2.45 1.83
CA PRO A 197 13.74 2.66 0.43
C PRO A 197 14.09 4.11 0.10
N HIS A 198 13.55 5.10 0.82
CA HIS A 198 13.86 6.52 0.62
C HIS A 198 14.80 7.13 1.66
N SER A 199 15.33 6.34 2.60
CA SER A 199 16.39 6.84 3.47
C SER A 199 17.62 7.19 2.64
N GLU A 200 18.26 8.31 2.95
CA GLU A 200 19.43 8.78 2.22
C GLU A 200 20.59 7.77 2.33
N PRO A 201 21.10 7.22 1.22
CA PRO A 201 22.28 6.36 1.23
C PRO A 201 23.51 7.15 1.69
N ILE A 202 24.53 6.45 2.23
CA ILE A 202 25.81 7.07 2.65
C ILE A 202 26.46 7.86 1.50
N ARG A 203 26.29 7.41 0.24
CA ARG A 203 26.85 8.05 -0.95
C ARG A 203 25.93 9.12 -1.56
N GLY A 204 24.84 9.48 -0.88
CA GLY A 204 23.79 10.34 -1.39
C GLY A 204 22.82 9.64 -2.34
N TYR A 205 21.78 10.36 -2.75
CA TYR A 205 20.75 9.84 -3.66
C TYR A 205 21.27 9.60 -5.07
N VAL A 206 20.77 8.54 -5.70
CA VAL A 206 20.98 8.26 -7.12
C VAL A 206 19.77 8.76 -7.90
N GLN A 207 19.99 9.74 -8.77
CA GLN A 207 18.96 10.30 -9.65
C GLN A 207 18.63 9.32 -10.80
N PRO A 208 17.41 9.38 -11.37
CA PRO A 208 16.33 10.33 -11.03
C PRO A 208 15.36 9.82 -9.95
N HIS A 209 15.49 8.56 -9.51
CA HIS A 209 14.45 7.88 -8.74
C HIS A 209 14.59 7.99 -7.22
N CYS A 210 15.80 8.29 -6.71
CA CYS A 210 16.06 8.52 -5.28
C CYS A 210 15.46 7.44 -4.35
N ALA A 211 15.52 6.18 -4.78
CA ALA A 211 14.95 5.04 -4.10
C ALA A 211 15.92 3.85 -4.09
N GLN A 212 15.78 2.99 -3.08
CA GLN A 212 16.61 1.80 -2.86
C GLN A 212 15.77 0.53 -2.84
N THR A 213 16.44 -0.59 -3.11
CA THR A 213 15.89 -1.94 -2.97
C THR A 213 16.32 -2.52 -1.62
N ILE A 214 15.38 -3.15 -0.92
CA ILE A 214 15.66 -3.92 0.30
C ILE A 214 16.14 -5.32 -0.13
N ASP A 215 17.44 -5.58 0.01
CA ASP A 215 18.04 -6.88 -0.35
C ASP A 215 17.63 -7.96 0.65
N CYS A 216 16.59 -8.71 0.31
CA CYS A 216 16.09 -9.82 1.11
C CYS A 216 15.59 -10.96 0.22
N PRO A 217 15.51 -12.20 0.75
CA PRO A 217 14.93 -13.31 0.00
C PRO A 217 13.52 -13.00 -0.50
N THR A 218 13.16 -13.48 -1.69
CA THR A 218 11.87 -13.15 -2.33
C THR A 218 10.66 -13.47 -1.45
N TRP A 219 10.68 -14.59 -0.71
CA TRP A 219 9.58 -14.94 0.20
C TRP A 219 9.41 -13.92 1.34
N LEU A 220 10.51 -13.39 1.87
CA LEU A 220 10.47 -12.41 2.94
C LEU A 220 9.98 -11.06 2.41
N SER A 221 10.42 -10.68 1.22
CA SER A 221 9.93 -9.49 0.51
C SER A 221 8.40 -9.51 0.30
N PHE A 222 7.81 -10.70 0.07
CA PHE A 222 6.35 -10.84 0.00
C PHE A 222 5.71 -10.56 1.36
N ILE A 223 6.20 -11.20 2.42
CA ILE A 223 5.64 -11.08 3.78
C ILE A 223 5.78 -9.65 4.32
N THR A 224 6.89 -8.97 4.05
CA THR A 224 7.14 -7.63 4.58
C THR A 224 6.31 -6.55 3.90
N CYS A 225 6.10 -6.60 2.58
CA CYS A 225 5.30 -5.58 1.90
C CYS A 225 4.90 -5.96 0.47
N TYR A 226 4.46 -7.19 0.20
CA TYR A 226 4.04 -7.62 -1.15
C TYR A 226 5.07 -7.27 -2.24
N HIS A 227 6.35 -7.53 -1.99
CA HIS A 227 7.46 -7.19 -2.90
C HIS A 227 7.73 -5.69 -3.11
N PHE A 228 7.05 -4.80 -2.38
CA PHE A 228 7.24 -3.36 -2.53
C PHE A 228 8.57 -2.84 -1.98
N GLY A 229 9.32 -3.69 -1.27
CA GLY A 229 10.72 -3.44 -0.93
C GLY A 229 11.66 -3.42 -2.16
N TYR A 230 11.24 -3.94 -3.32
CA TYR A 230 11.87 -3.69 -4.62
C TYR A 230 11.49 -2.30 -5.15
N HIS A 231 11.67 -1.28 -4.30
CA HIS A 231 11.09 0.05 -4.50
C HIS A 231 11.83 0.83 -5.57
N LYS A 232 13.15 0.65 -5.70
CA LYS A 232 13.91 1.19 -6.83
C LYS A 232 13.37 0.67 -8.16
N GLU A 233 13.16 -0.65 -8.28
CA GLU A 233 12.59 -1.26 -9.49
C GLU A 233 11.18 -0.73 -9.76
N HIS A 234 10.39 -0.51 -8.71
CA HIS A 234 9.08 0.09 -8.81
C HIS A 234 9.13 1.51 -9.42
N HIS A 235 10.05 2.37 -8.96
CA HIS A 235 10.23 3.71 -9.51
C HIS A 235 10.77 3.72 -10.95
N GLU A 236 11.67 2.78 -11.29
CA GLU A 236 12.22 2.63 -12.65
C GLU A 236 11.17 2.05 -13.62
N TYR A 237 10.35 1.11 -13.15
CA TYR A 237 9.37 0.37 -13.95
C TYR A 237 7.96 0.44 -13.31
N PRO A 238 7.33 1.63 -13.23
CA PRO A 238 6.02 1.79 -12.58
C PRO A 238 4.87 1.07 -13.30
N HIS A 239 5.13 0.54 -14.50
CA HIS A 239 4.19 -0.28 -15.26
C HIS A 239 4.26 -1.78 -14.91
N VAL A 240 5.11 -2.17 -13.94
CA VAL A 240 5.28 -3.55 -13.49
C VAL A 240 4.52 -3.74 -12.18
N PRO A 241 3.56 -4.66 -12.10
CA PRO A 241 2.81 -4.87 -10.87
C PRO A 241 3.66 -5.54 -9.81
N TRP A 242 3.26 -5.39 -8.54
CA TRP A 242 4.06 -5.79 -7.38
C TRP A 242 4.55 -7.25 -7.45
N TRP A 243 3.72 -8.18 -7.94
CA TRP A 243 4.05 -9.62 -8.02
C TRP A 243 5.10 -9.95 -9.09
N GLN A 244 5.53 -8.98 -9.89
CA GLN A 244 6.53 -9.16 -10.95
C GLN A 244 7.85 -8.44 -10.66
N LEU A 245 7.88 -7.54 -9.67
CA LEU A 245 9.10 -6.81 -9.26
C LEU A 245 10.29 -7.73 -8.94
N PRO A 246 10.12 -8.89 -8.25
CA PRO A 246 11.26 -9.79 -8.00
C PRO A 246 11.89 -10.32 -9.29
N GLY A 247 11.09 -10.48 -10.36
CA GLY A 247 11.58 -10.91 -11.66
C GLY A 247 12.33 -9.82 -12.43
N ILE A 248 12.02 -8.54 -12.17
CA ILE A 248 12.78 -7.41 -12.71
C ILE A 248 14.12 -7.30 -12.00
N HIS A 249 14.14 -7.35 -10.67
CA HIS A 249 15.35 -7.31 -9.87
C HIS A 249 16.39 -8.35 -10.31
N LYS A 250 15.96 -9.60 -10.52
CA LYS A 250 16.83 -10.71 -10.98
C LYS A 250 17.42 -10.52 -12.38
N LYS A 251 16.84 -9.66 -13.22
CA LYS A 251 17.32 -9.39 -14.58
C LYS A 251 18.28 -8.21 -14.65
N ILE A 252 18.29 -7.36 -13.64
CA ILE A 252 19.11 -6.15 -13.56
C ILE A 252 20.38 -6.38 -12.73
N LYS A 253 20.34 -7.33 -11.77
CA LYS A 253 21.54 -7.90 -11.13
C LYS A 253 22.35 -8.72 -12.14
#